data_AF-A0A9K3D610-F1
#
_entry.id   AF-A0A9K3D610-F1
#
_cell.length_a   1.000
_cell.length_b   1.000
_cell.length_c   1.000
_cell.angle_alpha   90.00
_cell.angle_beta   90.00
_cell.angle_gamma   90.00
#
_symmetry.space_group_name_H-M   'P 1'
#
loop_
_entity.id
_entity.type
_entity.pdbx_description
1 polymer ?
#
loop_
_entity_poly.entity_id
_entity_poly.type
_entity_poly.pdbx_seq_one_letter_code
_entity_poly.pdbx_strand_id
1 'polypeptide(L)'
;MSTEEKVEVPAEAPMSKKAIKKAAKEAAKKAAREEREAAKKAAEAEAFKKAVIQLTDDNVTTAQFGDAPFHKSQYTFDRTVTHICDLPAAEVGSSVWIRARLHNTRSTGKSAFLVAREKMDTVQCIGFLDETHPKAMFDYIKTVPKESIVEIQGTIQKPAEPITSTTLSHIELNITKFITLNRSNTVLPLEVEDAARPDSMYTEGCKFVRPGQATRLDNRVIDLRTPANQAIFRVRSRVCRAFRRFLDEQGFMEIQSPKLIGGASEGGSAVFHVDYFGT
;
A
#
# COMPACT_ATOMS: atom_id res chain seq x y z
N MET A 1 -65.69 2.38 22.42
CA MET A 1 -66.02 1.10 21.77
C MET A 1 -64.81 0.70 20.94
N SER A 2 -64.00 -0.17 21.52
CA SER A 2 -62.76 -0.72 20.98
C SER A 2 -63.07 -1.89 20.05
N THR A 3 -62.55 -1.85 18.83
CA THR A 3 -62.48 -3.01 17.93
C THR A 3 -61.04 -3.54 17.96
N GLU A 4 -60.84 -4.62 18.72
CA GLU A 4 -59.61 -5.42 18.68
C GLU A 4 -59.64 -6.34 17.46
N GLU A 5 -58.72 -6.12 16.52
CA GLU A 5 -58.48 -7.00 15.38
C GLU A 5 -57.48 -8.09 15.79
N LYS A 6 -57.95 -9.33 15.94
CA LYS A 6 -57.12 -10.50 16.18
C LYS A 6 -56.37 -10.87 14.90
N VAL A 7 -55.05 -10.70 14.90
CA VAL A 7 -54.16 -11.28 13.88
C VAL A 7 -53.87 -12.72 14.26
N GLU A 8 -54.44 -13.67 13.50
CA GLU A 8 -54.06 -15.09 13.54
C GLU A 8 -52.70 -15.28 12.87
N VAL A 9 -51.74 -15.85 13.60
CA VAL A 9 -50.45 -16.30 13.06
C VAL A 9 -50.62 -17.73 12.54
N PRO A 10 -50.28 -18.06 11.27
CA PRO A 10 -50.40 -19.44 10.80
C PRO A 10 -49.30 -20.31 11.39
N ALA A 11 -49.69 -21.47 11.95
CA ALA A 11 -48.76 -22.49 12.43
C ALA A 11 -47.94 -23.10 11.26
N GLU A 12 -46.61 -23.00 11.35
CA GLU A 12 -45.69 -23.67 10.42
C GLU A 12 -45.85 -25.20 10.49
N ALA A 13 -46.04 -25.83 9.33
CA ALA A 13 -46.11 -27.28 9.21
C ALA A 13 -44.78 -27.95 9.62
N PRO A 14 -44.78 -29.06 10.39
CA PRO A 14 -43.56 -29.68 10.88
C PRO A 14 -42.75 -30.31 9.73
N MET A 15 -41.49 -29.89 9.58
CA MET A 15 -40.56 -30.44 8.59
C MET A 15 -40.38 -31.96 8.75
N SER A 16 -40.37 -32.70 7.64
CA SER A 16 -40.13 -34.16 7.59
C SER A 16 -38.83 -34.56 8.31
N LYS A 17 -38.85 -35.69 9.06
CA LYS A 17 -37.68 -36.27 9.76
C LYS A 17 -36.43 -36.43 8.86
N LYS A 18 -36.60 -36.60 7.54
CA LYS A 18 -35.49 -36.63 6.56
C LYS A 18 -34.87 -35.24 6.31
N ALA A 19 -35.68 -34.19 6.28
CA ALA A 19 -35.22 -32.81 6.09
C ALA A 19 -34.42 -32.32 7.31
N ILE A 20 -34.87 -32.65 8.53
CA ILE A 20 -34.17 -32.34 9.78
C ILE A 20 -32.79 -33.03 9.81
N LYS A 21 -32.72 -34.32 9.41
CA LYS A 21 -31.45 -35.07 9.38
C LYS A 21 -30.48 -34.56 8.30
N LYS A 22 -30.99 -34.07 7.17
CA LYS A 22 -30.17 -33.44 6.10
C LYS A 22 -29.64 -32.07 6.55
N ALA A 23 -30.48 -31.22 7.12
CA ALA A 23 -30.09 -29.92 7.66
C ALA A 23 -29.03 -30.05 8.78
N ALA A 24 -29.20 -31.01 9.69
CA ALA A 24 -28.21 -31.29 10.74
C ALA A 24 -26.84 -31.73 10.16
N LYS A 25 -26.85 -32.56 9.10
CA LYS A 25 -25.61 -33.01 8.43
C LYS A 25 -24.92 -31.87 7.67
N GLU A 26 -25.67 -30.98 7.03
CA GLU A 26 -25.14 -29.79 6.35
C GLU A 26 -24.59 -28.77 7.36
N ALA A 27 -25.29 -28.54 8.47
CA ALA A 27 -24.83 -27.67 9.56
C ALA A 27 -23.54 -28.20 10.19
N ALA A 28 -23.45 -29.51 10.49
CA ALA A 28 -22.23 -30.13 11.01
C ALA A 28 -21.04 -30.03 10.03
N LYS A 29 -21.29 -30.19 8.71
CA LYS A 29 -20.25 -30.02 7.69
C LYS A 29 -19.78 -28.56 7.56
N LYS A 30 -20.70 -27.59 7.71
CA LYS A 30 -20.39 -26.15 7.73
C LYS A 30 -19.57 -25.79 8.96
N ALA A 31 -19.99 -26.21 10.15
CA ALA A 31 -19.26 -25.97 11.40
C ALA A 31 -17.84 -26.58 11.37
N ALA A 32 -17.70 -27.83 10.92
CA ALA A 32 -16.38 -28.46 10.78
C ALA A 32 -15.47 -27.75 9.75
N ARG A 33 -16.05 -27.16 8.69
CA ARG A 33 -15.29 -26.34 7.72
C ARG A 33 -14.85 -25.02 8.35
N GLU A 34 -15.73 -24.35 9.08
CA GLU A 34 -15.44 -23.09 9.77
C GLU A 34 -14.38 -23.29 10.87
N GLU A 35 -14.48 -24.36 11.65
CA GLU A 35 -13.50 -24.71 12.67
C GLU A 35 -12.13 -25.05 12.07
N ARG A 36 -12.09 -25.83 10.97
CA ARG A 36 -10.85 -26.10 10.23
C ARG A 36 -10.25 -24.83 9.62
N GLU A 37 -11.08 -23.90 9.14
CA GLU A 37 -10.64 -22.61 8.61
C GLU A 37 -10.12 -21.69 9.71
N ALA A 38 -10.76 -21.66 10.88
CA ALA A 38 -10.33 -20.92 12.06
C ALA A 38 -9.01 -21.47 12.62
N ALA A 39 -8.87 -22.79 12.76
CA ALA A 39 -7.63 -23.44 13.17
C ALA A 39 -6.49 -23.18 12.19
N LYS A 40 -6.78 -23.19 10.87
CA LYS A 40 -5.81 -22.83 9.83
C LYS A 40 -5.39 -21.36 9.95
N LYS A 41 -6.32 -20.42 10.12
CA LYS A 41 -6.03 -18.99 10.33
C LYS A 41 -5.23 -18.75 11.61
N ALA A 42 -5.51 -19.47 12.69
CA ALA A 42 -4.77 -19.38 13.95
C ALA A 42 -3.32 -19.88 13.79
N ALA A 43 -3.14 -21.05 13.15
CA ALA A 43 -1.81 -21.59 12.85
C ALA A 43 -1.02 -20.69 11.90
N GLU A 44 -1.66 -20.11 10.89
CA GLU A 44 -1.06 -19.12 9.99
C GLU A 44 -0.66 -17.83 10.73
N ALA A 45 -1.48 -17.36 11.67
CA ALA A 45 -1.17 -16.20 12.50
C ALA A 45 -0.01 -16.46 13.49
N GLU A 46 0.08 -17.66 14.06
CA GLU A 46 1.20 -18.04 14.92
C GLU A 46 2.50 -18.21 14.12
N ALA A 47 2.43 -18.83 12.94
CA ALA A 47 3.55 -18.92 12.01
C ALA A 47 3.99 -17.52 11.53
N PHE A 48 3.04 -16.61 11.29
CA PHE A 48 3.31 -15.22 10.94
C PHE A 48 4.08 -14.51 12.06
N LYS A 49 3.66 -14.66 13.33
CA LYS A 49 4.38 -14.07 14.48
C LYS A 49 5.79 -14.61 14.63
N LYS A 50 6.00 -15.93 14.41
CA LYS A 50 7.33 -16.56 14.46
C LYS A 50 8.23 -16.15 13.30
N ALA A 51 7.65 -15.82 12.14
CA ALA A 51 8.39 -15.41 10.95
C ALA A 51 8.82 -13.94 10.96
N VAL A 52 8.19 -13.08 11.78
CA VAL A 52 8.60 -11.69 11.94
C VAL A 52 9.91 -11.64 12.73
N ILE A 53 10.97 -11.16 12.09
CA ILE A 53 12.29 -10.99 12.70
C ILE A 53 12.48 -9.52 13.03
N GLN A 54 12.63 -9.20 14.32
CA GLN A 54 12.98 -7.86 14.78
C GLN A 54 14.49 -7.74 14.90
N LEU A 55 15.07 -6.73 14.26
CA LEU A 55 16.49 -6.42 14.33
C LEU A 55 16.75 -5.47 15.51
N THR A 56 17.99 -5.47 15.99
CA THR A 56 18.48 -4.56 17.03
C THR A 56 19.39 -3.51 16.42
N ASP A 57 19.70 -2.46 17.19
CA ASP A 57 20.63 -1.42 16.74
C ASP A 57 22.01 -1.99 16.38
N ASP A 58 22.42 -3.09 17.03
CA ASP A 58 23.72 -3.75 16.81
C ASP A 58 23.81 -4.55 15.50
N ASN A 59 22.68 -5.07 15.00
CA ASN A 59 22.67 -5.99 13.86
C ASN A 59 21.93 -5.47 12.62
N VAL A 60 21.19 -4.35 12.73
CA VAL A 60 20.40 -3.81 11.62
C VAL A 60 21.24 -3.48 10.37
N THR A 61 22.51 -3.13 10.56
CA THR A 61 23.43 -2.78 9.46
C THR A 61 24.00 -4.01 8.76
N THR A 62 24.14 -5.14 9.45
CA THR A 62 24.78 -6.36 8.94
C THR A 62 23.77 -7.42 8.50
N ALA A 63 22.60 -7.48 9.15
CA ALA A 63 21.54 -8.45 8.90
C ALA A 63 21.13 -8.51 7.43
N GLN A 64 20.74 -9.71 6.99
CA GLN A 64 20.28 -9.94 5.64
C GLN A 64 18.80 -9.56 5.49
N PHE A 65 17.97 -9.86 6.49
CA PHE A 65 16.55 -9.52 6.47
C PHE A 65 15.97 -9.33 7.87
N GLY A 66 14.91 -8.53 7.97
CA GLY A 66 14.21 -8.26 9.23
C GLY A 66 13.65 -6.85 9.31
N ASP A 67 12.87 -6.60 10.36
CA ASP A 67 12.33 -5.30 10.70
C ASP A 67 13.42 -4.49 11.39
N ALA A 68 13.76 -3.35 10.81
CA ALA A 68 14.66 -2.42 11.46
C ALA A 68 13.97 -1.81 12.72
N PRO A 69 14.73 -1.58 13.80
CA PRO A 69 14.18 -0.87 14.94
C PRO A 69 13.81 0.56 14.54
N PHE A 70 12.83 1.14 15.24
CA PHE A 70 12.35 2.48 14.98
C PHE A 70 13.52 3.48 14.92
N HIS A 71 13.66 4.15 13.79
CA HIS A 71 14.80 4.98 13.51
C HIS A 71 14.68 6.32 14.25
N LYS A 72 15.51 6.48 15.27
CA LYS A 72 15.72 7.67 16.11
C LYS A 72 17.10 8.28 15.87
N SER A 73 17.70 8.03 14.71
CA SER A 73 19.10 8.40 14.38
C SER A 73 20.14 7.71 15.27
N GLN A 74 19.82 6.54 15.83
CA GLN A 74 20.70 5.78 16.73
C GLN A 74 21.71 4.89 15.98
N TYR A 75 21.47 4.62 14.70
CA TYR A 75 22.40 3.95 13.80
C TYR A 75 22.40 4.69 12.46
N THR A 76 23.46 4.51 11.68
CA THR A 76 23.51 4.97 10.30
C THR A 76 23.82 3.79 9.39
N PHE A 77 23.33 3.86 8.16
CA PHE A 77 23.65 2.89 7.14
C PHE A 77 24.82 3.44 6.32
N ASP A 78 25.96 2.74 6.33
CA ASP A 78 27.10 3.04 5.46
C ASP A 78 26.85 2.49 4.04
N ARG A 79 25.81 3.01 3.39
CA ARG A 79 25.39 2.62 2.03
C ARG A 79 24.72 3.78 1.32
N THR A 80 24.96 3.87 0.02
CA THR A 80 24.28 4.83 -0.85
C THR A 80 23.00 4.21 -1.40
N VAL A 81 21.86 4.86 -1.13
CA VAL A 81 20.56 4.45 -1.67
C VAL A 81 20.39 5.10 -3.04
N THR A 82 20.21 4.26 -4.07
CA THR A 82 19.93 4.67 -5.45
C THR A 82 18.43 4.85 -5.63
N HIS A 83 18.02 5.92 -6.33
CA HIS A 83 16.62 6.09 -6.70
C HIS A 83 16.24 5.10 -7.80
N ILE A 84 14.99 4.61 -7.77
CA ILE A 84 14.55 3.63 -8.76
C ILE A 84 14.68 4.19 -10.19
N CYS A 85 14.34 5.47 -10.40
CA CYS A 85 14.46 6.12 -11.72
C CYS A 85 15.89 6.15 -12.28
N ASP A 86 16.91 6.02 -11.43
CA ASP A 86 18.32 6.12 -11.81
C ASP A 86 18.96 4.74 -12.07
N LEU A 87 18.26 3.65 -11.73
CA LEU A 87 18.74 2.27 -11.97
C LEU A 87 19.14 1.97 -13.42
N PRO A 88 18.47 2.51 -14.46
CA PRO A 88 18.90 2.28 -15.84
C PRO A 88 20.31 2.79 -16.18
N ALA A 89 20.85 3.72 -15.40
CA ALA A 89 22.21 4.23 -15.58
C ALA A 89 23.28 3.33 -14.93
N ALA A 90 22.88 2.38 -14.08
CA ALA A 90 23.80 1.49 -13.39
C ALA A 90 24.16 0.25 -14.25
N GLU A 91 25.36 -0.28 -14.04
CA GLU A 91 25.84 -1.44 -14.78
C GLU A 91 25.12 -2.72 -14.36
N VAL A 92 24.77 -3.56 -15.34
CA VAL A 92 24.21 -4.89 -15.07
C VAL A 92 25.24 -5.73 -14.31
N GLY A 93 24.80 -6.43 -13.27
CA GLY A 93 25.66 -7.18 -12.35
C GLY A 93 26.16 -6.36 -11.16
N SER A 94 25.96 -5.04 -11.13
CA SER A 94 26.27 -4.23 -9.95
C SER A 94 25.27 -4.49 -8.81
N SER A 95 25.77 -4.43 -7.57
CA SER A 95 24.93 -4.47 -6.37
C SER A 95 24.53 -3.05 -5.98
N VAL A 96 23.22 -2.82 -5.84
CA VAL A 96 22.65 -1.53 -5.49
C VAL A 96 21.71 -1.64 -4.30
N TRP A 97 21.59 -0.54 -3.56
CA TRP A 97 20.57 -0.39 -2.53
C TRP A 97 19.46 0.51 -3.03
N ILE A 98 18.21 0.10 -2.84
CA ILE A 98 17.04 0.93 -3.11
C ILE A 98 16.19 1.05 -1.84
N ARG A 99 15.52 2.20 -1.66
CA ARG A 99 14.52 2.41 -0.62
C ARG A 99 13.17 2.67 -1.29
N ALA A 100 12.21 1.80 -1.05
CA ALA A 100 10.96 1.79 -1.80
C ALA A 100 9.77 1.38 -0.95
N ARG A 101 8.57 1.60 -1.48
CA ARG A 101 7.34 1.00 -0.97
C ARG A 101 7.17 -0.38 -1.59
N LEU A 102 6.77 -1.35 -0.78
CA LEU A 102 6.37 -2.66 -1.26
C LEU A 102 5.00 -2.55 -1.94
N HIS A 103 4.96 -2.48 -3.27
CA HIS A 103 3.71 -2.28 -4.01
C HIS A 103 2.90 -3.57 -4.12
N ASN A 104 3.58 -4.67 -4.46
CA ASN A 104 2.97 -5.98 -4.52
C ASN A 104 3.99 -7.06 -4.16
N THR A 105 3.50 -8.17 -3.64
CA THR A 105 4.30 -9.33 -3.22
C THR A 105 3.63 -10.61 -3.66
N ARG A 106 4.37 -11.44 -4.39
CA ARG A 106 3.97 -12.79 -4.76
C ARG A 106 5.11 -13.73 -4.41
N SER A 107 4.90 -14.60 -3.42
CA SER A 107 5.87 -15.66 -3.11
C SER A 107 5.25 -17.04 -3.31
N THR A 108 5.94 -17.89 -4.06
CA THR A 108 5.53 -19.24 -4.41
C THR A 108 6.67 -20.21 -4.11
N GLY A 109 6.52 -20.96 -3.00
CA GLY A 109 7.43 -22.04 -2.61
C GLY A 109 8.89 -21.61 -2.51
N LYS A 110 9.62 -21.75 -3.62
CA LYS A 110 11.07 -21.50 -3.78
C LYS A 110 11.40 -20.13 -4.38
N SER A 111 10.42 -19.24 -4.55
CA SER A 111 10.61 -17.96 -5.23
C SER A 111 9.82 -16.84 -4.54
N ALA A 112 10.32 -15.62 -4.62
CA ALA A 112 9.58 -14.41 -4.31
C ALA A 112 9.76 -13.39 -5.42
N PHE A 113 8.64 -12.78 -5.81
CA PHE A 113 8.54 -11.70 -6.78
C PHE A 113 7.88 -10.53 -6.08
N LEU A 114 8.57 -9.40 -6.06
CA LEU A 114 8.12 -8.18 -5.41
C LEU A 114 8.11 -7.08 -6.46
N VAL A 115 7.18 -6.14 -6.31
CA VAL A 115 7.23 -4.88 -7.03
C VAL A 115 7.58 -3.80 -6.02
N ALA A 116 8.76 -3.21 -6.18
CA ALA A 116 9.19 -2.05 -5.40
C ALA A 116 8.78 -0.77 -6.12
N ARG A 117 8.14 0.16 -5.41
CA ARG A 117 7.68 1.45 -5.95
C ARG A 117 8.34 2.62 -5.22
N GLU A 118 8.92 3.53 -5.99
CA GLU A 118 9.34 4.84 -5.52
C GLU A 118 8.64 5.89 -6.38
N LYS A 119 7.79 6.73 -5.76
CA LYS A 119 7.00 7.74 -6.47
C LYS A 119 6.16 7.10 -7.59
N MET A 120 6.49 7.36 -8.86
CA MET A 120 5.82 6.79 -10.04
C MET A 120 6.58 5.59 -10.62
N ASP A 121 7.83 5.39 -10.22
CA ASP A 121 8.73 4.40 -10.79
C ASP A 121 8.59 3.07 -10.03
N THR A 122 8.56 1.98 -10.77
CA THR A 122 8.47 0.63 -10.23
C THR A 122 9.52 -0.27 -10.87
N VAL A 123 10.08 -1.15 -10.06
CA VAL A 123 11.03 -2.19 -10.48
C VAL A 123 10.64 -3.52 -9.86
N GLN A 124 10.84 -4.59 -10.61
CA GLN A 124 10.67 -5.94 -10.09
C GLN A 124 11.89 -6.34 -9.28
N CYS A 125 11.66 -6.90 -8.09
CA CYS A 125 12.68 -7.56 -7.30
C CYS A 125 12.35 -9.04 -7.19
N ILE A 126 13.31 -9.90 -7.49
CA ILE A 126 13.14 -11.35 -7.50
C ILE A 126 14.11 -12.00 -6.52
N GLY A 127 13.75 -13.17 -6.01
CA GLY A 127 14.70 -14.02 -5.29
C GLY A 127 14.29 -15.47 -5.44
N PHE A 128 15.27 -16.34 -5.64
CA PHE A 128 15.11 -17.79 -5.73
C PHE A 128 15.84 -18.45 -4.56
N LEU A 129 15.27 -19.54 -4.04
CA LEU A 129 15.89 -20.34 -2.99
C LEU A 129 17.21 -20.95 -3.48
N ASP A 130 18.30 -20.52 -2.87
CA ASP A 130 19.65 -21.03 -3.06
C ASP A 130 20.44 -20.91 -1.74
N GLU A 131 21.75 -21.13 -1.77
CA GLU A 131 22.61 -21.01 -0.58
C GLU A 131 22.70 -19.58 -0.03
N THR A 132 22.52 -18.58 -0.90
CA THR A 132 22.59 -17.15 -0.56
C THR A 132 21.25 -16.58 -0.08
N HIS A 133 20.13 -17.20 -0.45
CA HIS A 133 18.78 -16.75 -0.15
C HIS A 133 18.03 -17.80 0.69
N PRO A 134 18.11 -17.73 2.03
CA PRO A 134 17.52 -18.75 2.89
C PRO A 134 15.99 -18.72 2.82
N LYS A 135 15.36 -19.89 2.98
CA LYS A 135 13.89 -20.04 3.03
C LYS A 135 13.24 -19.09 4.05
N ALA A 136 13.92 -18.84 5.17
CA ALA A 136 13.48 -17.91 6.21
C ALA A 136 13.28 -16.48 5.69
N MET A 137 14.11 -16.01 4.74
CA MET A 137 13.95 -14.70 4.12
C MET A 137 12.63 -14.61 3.35
N PHE A 138 12.31 -15.63 2.55
CA PHE A 138 11.06 -15.66 1.77
C PHE A 138 9.82 -15.80 2.65
N ASP A 139 9.91 -16.60 3.72
CA ASP A 139 8.82 -16.72 4.69
C ASP A 139 8.61 -15.40 5.46
N TYR A 140 9.69 -14.67 5.78
CA TYR A 140 9.62 -13.32 6.34
C TYR A 140 9.01 -12.31 5.35
N ILE A 141 9.47 -12.26 4.09
CA ILE A 141 8.96 -11.32 3.07
C ILE A 141 7.44 -11.48 2.88
N LYS A 142 6.90 -12.70 2.93
CA LYS A 142 5.44 -12.96 2.89
C LYS A 142 4.67 -12.28 4.01
N THR A 143 5.32 -12.05 5.16
CA THR A 143 4.66 -11.38 6.29
C THR A 143 4.54 -9.87 6.08
N VAL A 144 5.36 -9.28 5.21
CA VAL A 144 5.47 -7.82 5.08
C VAL A 144 4.27 -7.28 4.29
N PRO A 145 3.42 -6.42 4.90
CA PRO A 145 2.25 -5.90 4.22
C PRO A 145 2.61 -5.00 3.03
N LYS A 146 1.68 -4.88 2.07
CA LYS A 146 1.75 -3.86 1.02
C LYS A 146 1.89 -2.47 1.64
N GLU A 147 2.49 -1.56 0.88
CA GLU A 147 2.78 -0.17 1.25
C GLU A 147 3.81 0.05 2.38
N SER A 148 4.37 -1.02 2.94
CA SER A 148 5.51 -0.96 3.86
C SER A 148 6.73 -0.32 3.18
N ILE A 149 7.54 0.41 3.95
CA ILE A 149 8.79 1.00 3.46
C ILE A 149 9.90 -0.01 3.72
N VAL A 150 10.61 -0.38 2.65
CA VAL A 150 11.64 -1.40 2.65
C VAL A 150 12.91 -0.86 2.00
N GLU A 151 14.04 -1.34 2.49
CA GLU A 151 15.34 -1.23 1.82
C GLU A 151 15.74 -2.58 1.28
N ILE A 152 16.01 -2.61 -0.01
CA ILE A 152 16.37 -3.82 -0.73
C ILE A 152 17.77 -3.63 -1.27
N GLN A 153 18.69 -4.52 -0.91
CA GLN A 153 19.92 -4.70 -1.66
C GLN A 153 19.65 -5.74 -2.73
N GLY A 154 20.05 -5.44 -3.97
CA GLY A 154 19.94 -6.41 -5.04
C GLY A 154 20.97 -6.22 -6.13
N THR A 155 21.18 -7.28 -6.90
CA THR A 155 22.04 -7.28 -8.08
C THR A 155 21.20 -6.98 -9.30
N ILE A 156 21.63 -6.01 -10.12
CA ILE A 156 20.94 -5.62 -11.36
C ILE A 156 21.05 -6.75 -12.38
N GLN A 157 19.91 -7.20 -12.92
CA GLN A 157 19.83 -8.23 -13.95
C GLN A 157 18.90 -7.81 -15.07
N LYS A 158 19.13 -8.36 -16.27
CA LYS A 158 18.19 -8.22 -17.40
C LYS A 158 17.21 -9.39 -17.34
N PRO A 159 15.89 -9.12 -17.34
CA PRO A 159 14.91 -10.18 -17.39
C PRO A 159 14.94 -10.85 -18.78
N ALA A 160 14.54 -12.12 -18.84
CA ALA A 160 14.46 -12.87 -20.11
C ALA A 160 13.42 -12.26 -21.07
N GLU A 161 12.31 -11.78 -20.51
CA GLU A 161 11.25 -11.06 -21.23
C GLU A 161 10.96 -9.73 -20.52
N PRO A 162 10.58 -8.66 -21.25
CA PRO A 162 10.25 -7.38 -20.63
C PRO A 162 9.09 -7.48 -19.64
N ILE A 163 9.27 -6.92 -18.46
CA ILE A 163 8.29 -6.96 -17.38
C ILE A 163 7.27 -5.84 -17.60
N THR A 164 6.06 -6.21 -18.02
CA THR A 164 5.00 -5.25 -18.40
C THR A 164 4.29 -4.61 -17.21
N SER A 165 4.42 -5.19 -16.01
CA SER A 165 3.78 -4.70 -14.79
C SER A 165 4.55 -3.56 -14.09
N THR A 166 5.76 -3.24 -14.56
CA THR A 166 6.65 -2.25 -13.95
C THR A 166 7.08 -1.17 -14.94
N THR A 167 7.40 0.03 -14.47
CA THR A 167 7.89 1.10 -15.34
C THR A 167 9.27 0.79 -15.90
N LEU A 168 10.13 0.13 -15.09
CA LEU A 168 11.42 -0.38 -15.53
C LEU A 168 11.27 -1.81 -16.03
N SER A 169 10.83 -1.96 -17.27
CA SER A 169 10.54 -3.27 -17.87
C SER A 169 11.78 -4.07 -18.28
N HIS A 170 12.92 -3.42 -18.45
CA HIS A 170 14.16 -4.02 -18.98
C HIS A 170 15.18 -4.42 -17.90
N ILE A 171 14.83 -4.22 -16.63
CA ILE A 171 15.71 -4.46 -15.48
C ILE A 171 14.90 -5.11 -14.36
N GLU A 172 15.53 -6.05 -13.68
CA GLU A 172 15.06 -6.59 -12.41
C GLU A 172 16.20 -6.67 -11.38
N LEU A 173 15.86 -6.74 -10.11
CA LEU A 173 16.80 -6.82 -9.01
C LEU A 173 16.75 -8.20 -8.36
N ASN A 174 17.86 -8.94 -8.37
CA ASN A 174 17.98 -10.16 -7.57
C ASN A 174 18.29 -9.80 -6.10
N ILE A 175 17.34 -10.07 -5.19
CA ILE A 175 17.31 -9.59 -3.80
C ILE A 175 18.36 -10.32 -2.97
N THR A 176 19.42 -9.60 -2.54
CA THR A 176 20.42 -10.14 -1.62
C THR A 176 20.10 -9.84 -0.16
N LYS A 177 19.56 -8.64 0.13
CA LYS A 177 19.10 -8.22 1.47
C LYS A 177 17.75 -7.54 1.40
N PHE A 178 16.95 -7.72 2.45
CA PHE A 178 15.60 -7.16 2.55
C PHE A 178 15.31 -6.67 3.97
N ILE A 179 15.42 -5.36 4.18
CA ILE A 179 15.20 -4.73 5.48
C ILE A 179 13.88 -3.96 5.44
N THR A 180 12.97 -4.22 6.37
CA THR A 180 11.74 -3.43 6.49
C THR A 180 11.98 -2.28 7.45
N LEU A 181 11.97 -1.05 6.94
CA LEU A 181 12.14 0.15 7.76
C LEU A 181 10.86 0.52 8.52
N ASN A 182 9.71 0.32 7.87
CA ASN A 182 8.42 0.63 8.46
C ASN A 182 7.35 -0.29 7.88
N ARG A 183 6.70 -1.08 8.73
CA ARG A 183 5.57 -1.92 8.32
C ARG A 183 4.31 -1.09 8.22
N SER A 184 3.62 -1.22 7.09
CA SER A 184 2.26 -0.71 6.94
C SER A 184 1.26 -1.58 7.70
N ASN A 185 0.06 -1.06 7.89
CA ASN A 185 -1.08 -1.85 8.36
C ASN A 185 -1.41 -2.96 7.34
N THR A 186 -1.76 -4.14 7.83
CA THR A 186 -2.15 -5.29 7.00
C THR A 186 -3.43 -5.02 6.21
N VAL A 187 -4.37 -4.30 6.81
CA VAL A 187 -5.62 -3.86 6.15
C VAL A 187 -5.46 -2.41 5.76
N LEU A 188 -5.45 -2.15 4.45
CA LEU A 188 -5.42 -0.80 3.91
C LEU A 188 -6.86 -0.30 3.71
N PRO A 189 -7.16 0.97 4.05
CA PRO A 189 -8.48 1.54 3.79
C PRO A 189 -8.72 1.80 2.29
N LEU A 190 -7.64 1.81 1.50
CA LEU A 190 -7.64 2.01 0.06
C LEU A 190 -6.44 1.28 -0.55
N GLU A 191 -6.67 0.41 -1.53
CA GLU A 191 -5.58 -0.18 -2.32
C GLU A 191 -5.14 0.81 -3.42
N VAL A 192 -3.83 1.02 -3.56
CA VAL A 192 -3.29 1.94 -4.58
C VAL A 192 -3.63 1.46 -6.00
N GLU A 193 -3.68 0.14 -6.21
CA GLU A 193 -4.00 -0.47 -7.51
C GLU A 193 -5.45 -0.17 -7.91
N ASP A 194 -6.41 -0.31 -6.99
CA ASP A 194 -7.82 0.00 -7.24
C ASP A 194 -8.04 1.50 -7.48
N ALA A 195 -7.30 2.36 -6.77
CA ALA A 195 -7.38 3.81 -6.96
C ALA A 195 -6.68 4.31 -8.24
N ALA A 196 -5.74 3.54 -8.78
CA ALA A 196 -4.98 3.88 -9.99
C ALA A 196 -5.61 3.32 -11.28
N ARG A 197 -6.54 2.37 -11.17
CA ARG A 197 -7.16 1.71 -12.32
C ARG A 197 -7.96 2.72 -13.16
N PRO A 198 -7.77 2.76 -14.50
CA PRO A 198 -8.49 3.68 -15.37
C PRO A 198 -9.96 3.29 -15.50
N ASP A 199 -10.80 4.30 -15.77
CA ASP A 199 -12.25 4.12 -15.87
C ASP A 199 -12.67 3.13 -16.97
N SER A 200 -11.86 3.02 -18.03
CA SER A 200 -12.08 2.09 -19.15
C SER A 200 -12.01 0.61 -18.76
N MET A 201 -11.37 0.26 -17.64
CA MET A 201 -11.30 -1.13 -17.16
C MET A 201 -12.53 -1.56 -16.36
N TYR A 202 -13.43 -0.63 -16.02
CA TYR A 202 -14.69 -0.93 -15.33
C TYR A 202 -15.79 -1.23 -16.34
N THR A 203 -15.71 -2.41 -16.95
CA THR A 203 -16.73 -2.93 -17.87
C THR A 203 -17.75 -3.79 -17.13
N GLU A 204 -18.88 -4.07 -17.77
CA GLU A 204 -19.91 -4.97 -17.22
C GLU A 204 -19.29 -6.34 -16.85
N GLY A 205 -19.56 -6.81 -15.64
CA GLY A 205 -19.02 -8.07 -15.11
C GLY A 205 -17.59 -8.02 -14.55
N CYS A 206 -16.92 -6.86 -14.52
CA CYS A 206 -15.61 -6.76 -13.87
C CYS A 206 -15.73 -6.95 -12.34
N LYS A 207 -14.72 -7.59 -11.72
CA LYS A 207 -14.66 -7.84 -10.27
C LYS A 207 -13.86 -6.78 -9.51
N PHE A 208 -13.52 -5.70 -10.20
CA PHE A 208 -12.66 -4.65 -9.68
C PHE A 208 -13.43 -3.73 -8.74
N VAL A 209 -12.81 -3.39 -7.61
CA VAL A 209 -13.37 -2.39 -6.70
C VAL A 209 -13.09 -1.00 -7.28
N ARG A 210 -14.10 -0.13 -7.30
CA ARG A 210 -13.95 1.28 -7.67
C ARG A 210 -14.10 2.15 -6.43
N PRO A 211 -13.00 2.71 -5.90
CA PRO A 211 -13.08 3.62 -4.76
C PRO A 211 -13.82 4.91 -5.15
N GLY A 212 -14.85 5.27 -4.39
CA GLY A 212 -15.56 6.54 -4.57
C GLY A 212 -14.71 7.75 -4.19
N GLN A 213 -15.06 8.93 -4.71
CA GLN A 213 -14.30 10.16 -4.47
C GLN A 213 -14.19 10.51 -2.98
N ALA A 214 -15.26 10.37 -2.21
CA ALA A 214 -15.26 10.62 -0.77
C ALA A 214 -14.21 9.74 -0.05
N THR A 215 -14.24 8.42 -0.28
CA THR A 215 -13.26 7.48 0.29
C THR A 215 -11.82 7.83 -0.07
N ARG A 216 -11.57 8.30 -1.30
CA ARG A 216 -10.25 8.75 -1.75
C ARG A 216 -9.78 10.01 -1.03
N LEU A 217 -10.69 10.95 -0.76
CA LEU A 217 -10.39 12.18 -0.02
C LEU A 217 -10.20 11.92 1.47
N ASP A 218 -11.00 11.04 2.08
CA ASP A 218 -10.82 10.62 3.47
C ASP A 218 -9.48 9.90 3.66
N ASN A 219 -9.01 9.20 2.63
CA ASN A 219 -7.74 8.47 2.63
C ASN A 219 -6.70 9.11 1.70
N ARG A 220 -6.68 10.45 1.64
CA ARG A 220 -5.90 11.21 0.65
C ARG A 220 -4.40 10.90 0.69
N VAL A 221 -3.85 10.56 1.85
CA VAL A 221 -2.43 10.18 2.02
C VAL A 221 -2.06 8.94 1.18
N ILE A 222 -2.97 7.99 1.01
CA ILE A 222 -2.76 6.81 0.16
C ILE A 222 -3.09 7.16 -1.30
N ASP A 223 -4.20 7.87 -1.54
CA ASP A 223 -4.62 8.23 -2.90
C ASP A 223 -3.56 9.09 -3.64
N LEU A 224 -2.84 9.96 -2.93
CA LEU A 224 -1.72 10.73 -3.44
C LEU A 224 -0.54 9.88 -3.92
N ARG A 225 -0.50 8.57 -3.63
CA ARG A 225 0.55 7.64 -4.08
C ARG A 225 0.29 7.08 -5.47
N THR A 226 -0.93 7.25 -6.00
CA THR A 226 -1.25 6.81 -7.36
C THR A 226 -0.45 7.61 -8.40
N PRO A 227 -0.01 7.02 -9.52
CA PRO A 227 0.76 7.72 -10.55
C PRO A 227 0.06 8.96 -11.10
N ALA A 228 -1.27 8.88 -11.31
CA ALA A 228 -2.06 10.01 -11.79
C ALA A 228 -2.03 11.20 -10.82
N ASN A 229 -2.29 10.99 -9.53
CA ASN A 229 -2.22 12.08 -8.54
C ASN A 229 -0.79 12.63 -8.40
N GLN A 230 0.22 11.76 -8.38
CA GLN A 230 1.63 12.18 -8.39
C GLN A 230 1.94 13.11 -9.57
N ALA A 231 1.47 12.77 -10.77
CA ALA A 231 1.61 13.60 -11.97
C ALA A 231 0.85 14.94 -11.84
N ILE A 232 -0.41 14.90 -11.43
CA ILE A 232 -1.27 16.10 -11.26
C ILE A 232 -0.61 17.13 -10.33
N PHE A 233 -0.12 16.70 -9.16
CA PHE A 233 0.50 17.62 -8.21
C PHE A 233 1.87 18.13 -8.67
N ARG A 234 2.64 17.32 -9.42
CA ARG A 234 3.87 17.80 -10.07
C ARG A 234 3.57 18.86 -11.12
N VAL A 235 2.57 18.65 -11.98
CA VAL A 235 2.14 19.63 -12.98
C VAL A 235 1.68 20.92 -12.28
N ARG A 236 0.83 20.82 -11.26
CA ARG A 236 0.38 21.98 -10.46
C ARG A 236 1.56 22.76 -9.86
N SER A 237 2.56 22.07 -9.32
CA SER A 237 3.79 22.69 -8.82
C SER A 237 4.56 23.42 -9.92
N ARG A 238 4.66 22.83 -11.12
CA ARG A 238 5.32 23.44 -12.28
C ARG A 238 4.57 24.67 -12.81
N VAL A 239 3.24 24.66 -12.79
CA VAL A 239 2.43 25.84 -13.15
C VAL A 239 2.75 27.02 -12.23
N CYS A 240 2.72 26.84 -10.90
CA CYS A 240 3.05 27.91 -9.97
C CYS A 240 4.49 28.41 -10.15
N ARG A 241 5.45 27.52 -10.40
CA ARG A 241 6.84 27.90 -10.66
C ARG A 241 6.97 28.71 -11.95
N ALA A 242 6.31 28.29 -13.03
CA ALA A 242 6.35 28.98 -14.32
C ALA A 242 5.73 30.38 -14.21
N PHE A 243 4.60 30.50 -13.52
CA PHE A 243 3.93 31.78 -13.25
C PHE A 243 4.85 32.76 -12.53
N ARG A 244 5.47 32.34 -11.41
CA ARG A 244 6.39 33.22 -10.66
C ARG A 244 7.60 33.63 -11.49
N ARG A 245 8.23 32.66 -12.18
CA ARG A 245 9.40 32.93 -13.01
C ARG A 245 9.09 33.96 -14.10
N PHE A 246 7.96 33.82 -14.78
CA PHE A 246 7.56 34.75 -15.82
C PHE A 246 7.40 36.18 -15.27
N LEU A 247 6.70 36.35 -14.15
CA LEU A 247 6.48 37.68 -13.56
C LEU A 247 7.78 38.31 -13.03
N ASP A 248 8.66 37.51 -12.43
CA ASP A 248 9.99 37.94 -11.97
C ASP A 248 10.83 38.46 -13.16
N GLU A 249 10.81 37.75 -14.30
CA GLU A 249 11.45 38.19 -15.55
C GLU A 249 10.84 39.49 -16.11
N GLN A 250 9.61 39.83 -15.75
CA GLN A 250 8.95 41.10 -16.10
C GLN A 250 9.17 42.21 -15.05
N GLY A 251 9.99 41.97 -14.02
CA GLY A 251 10.29 42.95 -12.98
C GLY A 251 9.19 43.11 -11.91
N PHE A 252 8.25 42.17 -11.81
CA PHE A 252 7.28 42.16 -10.72
C PHE A 252 7.94 41.74 -9.41
N MET A 253 7.52 42.35 -8.30
CA MET A 253 7.94 42.00 -6.95
C MET A 253 6.89 41.10 -6.29
N GLU A 254 7.30 39.94 -5.76
CA GLU A 254 6.41 39.06 -4.98
C GLU A 254 6.07 39.72 -3.63
N ILE A 255 4.78 39.76 -3.28
CA ILE A 255 4.28 40.29 -2.01
C ILE A 255 3.51 39.22 -1.23
N GLN A 256 3.47 39.35 0.10
CA GLN A 256 2.70 38.47 0.99
C GLN A 256 1.70 39.29 1.80
N SER A 257 0.43 39.30 1.37
CA SER A 257 -0.65 40.00 2.08
C SER A 257 -1.25 39.15 3.21
N PRO A 258 -1.82 39.76 4.27
CA PRO A 258 -2.52 39.03 5.32
C PRO A 258 -3.74 38.27 4.76
N LYS A 259 -4.02 37.08 5.31
CA LYS A 259 -5.18 36.25 4.95
C LYS A 259 -6.31 36.31 6.00
N LEU A 260 -5.99 36.78 7.21
CA LEU A 260 -6.96 37.21 8.21
C LEU A 260 -7.10 38.73 8.10
N ILE A 261 -8.34 39.21 8.02
CA ILE A 261 -8.67 40.62 7.84
C ILE A 261 -9.69 41.04 8.90
N GLY A 262 -9.64 42.30 9.32
CA GLY A 262 -10.48 42.79 10.43
C GLY A 262 -11.97 42.95 10.10
N GLY A 263 -12.35 42.82 8.84
CA GLY A 263 -13.74 42.91 8.40
C GLY A 263 -13.90 42.44 6.96
N ALA A 264 -15.14 42.19 6.55
CA ALA A 264 -15.45 41.77 5.18
C ALA A 264 -15.03 42.85 4.17
N SER A 265 -14.17 42.49 3.22
CA SER A 265 -13.77 43.37 2.11
C SER A 265 -14.77 43.21 0.97
N GLU A 266 -15.67 44.20 0.80
CA GLU A 266 -16.75 44.26 -0.19
C GLU A 266 -17.73 43.06 -0.19
N GLY A 267 -19.00 43.35 0.12
CA GLY A 267 -20.05 42.34 0.26
C GLY A 267 -20.25 41.51 -1.01
N GLY A 268 -20.20 40.18 -0.87
CA GLY A 268 -20.54 39.28 -1.98
C GLY A 268 -20.51 37.78 -1.69
N SER A 269 -19.82 37.30 -0.67
CA SER A 269 -19.78 35.86 -0.37
C SER A 269 -19.48 35.56 1.09
N ALA A 270 -19.99 34.40 1.55
CA ALA A 270 -19.88 33.89 2.91
C ALA A 270 -18.50 34.13 3.54
N VAL A 271 -18.46 35.00 4.55
CA VAL A 271 -17.26 35.30 5.34
C VAL A 271 -17.10 34.19 6.37
N PHE A 272 -15.92 33.55 6.41
CA PHE A 272 -15.58 32.65 7.50
C PHE A 272 -15.17 33.47 8.72
N HIS A 273 -16.05 33.56 9.70
CA HIS A 273 -15.72 34.18 10.98
C HIS A 273 -14.70 33.31 11.71
N VAL A 274 -13.62 33.94 12.16
CA VAL A 274 -12.64 33.35 13.07
C VAL A 274 -12.75 34.09 14.38
N ASP A 275 -12.99 33.39 15.49
CA ASP A 275 -12.83 33.98 16.82
C ASP A 275 -11.34 34.29 17.00
N TYR A 276 -11.03 35.58 17.06
CA TYR A 276 -9.67 36.08 17.10
C TYR A 276 -9.46 36.87 18.39
N PHE A 277 -9.09 36.14 19.45
CA PHE A 277 -8.86 36.67 20.80
C PHE A 277 -10.11 37.16 21.57
N GLY A 278 -11.31 36.67 21.24
CA GLY A 278 -12.52 36.97 22.00
C GLY A 278 -13.06 38.39 21.81
N THR A 279 -12.64 39.07 20.74
CA THR A 279 -13.28 40.30 20.24
C THR A 279 -14.38 39.98 19.24
#